data_AF-A0A0U5H1D3-F1
#
_entry.id   AF-A0A0U5H1D3-F1
#
_cell.length_a   1.000
_cell.length_b   1.000
_cell.length_c   1.000
_cell.angle_alpha   90.00
_cell.angle_beta   90.00
_cell.angle_gamma   90.00
#
_symmetry.space_group_name_H-M   'P 1'
#
loop_
_entity.id
_entity.type
_entity.pdbx_description
1 polymer ?
#
loop_
_entity_poly.entity_id
_entity_poly.type
_entity_poly.pdbx_seq_one_letter_code
_entity_poly.pdbx_strand_id
1 'polypeptide(L)'
;MARRALLTDRERELIKGGDSVDEDLRYQAISRVRRKIENELTTDVEVLRENHPDLYAELHEVVCEPESTSTSSEGEGTSDSMQ
;
A
#
# COMPACT_ATOMS: atom_id res chain seq x y z
N MET A 1 -12.06 4.64 -16.55
CA MET A 1 -11.75 3.48 -15.69
C MET A 1 -10.34 3.68 -15.17
N ALA A 2 -10.11 3.63 -13.86
CA ALA A 2 -8.75 3.67 -13.33
C ALA A 2 -7.99 2.42 -13.83
N ARG A 3 -6.70 2.56 -14.17
CA ARG A 3 -5.87 1.39 -14.49
C ARG A 3 -5.74 0.52 -13.24
N ARG A 4 -5.85 -0.81 -13.41
CA ARG A 4 -5.81 -1.79 -12.32
C ARG A 4 -4.38 -1.91 -11.78
N ALA A 5 -4.21 -1.80 -10.46
CA ALA A 5 -2.98 -2.17 -9.75
C ALA A 5 -3.09 -3.62 -9.22
N LEU A 6 -2.75 -3.89 -7.96
CA LEU A 6 -2.84 -5.22 -7.34
C LEU A 6 -4.28 -5.77 -7.32
N LEU A 7 -5.22 -4.95 -6.83
CA LEU A 7 -6.63 -5.32 -6.65
C LEU A 7 -7.48 -4.92 -7.86
N THR A 8 -8.31 -5.86 -8.33
CA THR A 8 -9.50 -5.56 -9.15
C THR A 8 -10.52 -4.76 -8.35
N ASP A 9 -11.45 -4.10 -9.05
CA ASP A 9 -12.53 -3.36 -8.39
C ASP A 9 -13.41 -4.28 -7.54
N ARG A 10 -13.74 -5.46 -8.07
CA ARG A 10 -14.50 -6.48 -7.33
C ARG A 10 -13.75 -7.01 -6.10
N GLU A 11 -12.45 -7.26 -6.19
CA GLU A 11 -11.66 -7.67 -5.01
C GLU A 11 -11.64 -6.57 -3.94
N ARG A 12 -11.56 -5.30 -4.35
CA ARG A 12 -11.69 -4.15 -3.43
C ARG A 12 -13.03 -4.14 -2.71
N GLU A 13 -14.12 -4.32 -3.44
CA GLU A 13 -15.48 -4.40 -2.88
C GLU A 13 -15.60 -5.57 -1.88
N LEU A 14 -15.18 -6.77 -2.30
CA LEU A 14 -15.26 -7.97 -1.46
C LEU A 14 -14.42 -7.85 -0.18
N ILE A 15 -13.22 -7.27 -0.27
CA ILE A 15 -12.35 -7.07 0.90
C ILE A 15 -12.91 -6.03 1.86
N LYS A 16 -13.45 -4.91 1.34
CA LYS A 16 -14.12 -3.89 2.16
C LYS A 16 -15.28 -4.48 2.97
N GLY A 17 -15.91 -5.55 2.46
CA GLY A 17 -16.98 -6.26 3.15
C GLY A 17 -18.27 -5.46 3.19
N GLY A 18 -19.14 -5.80 4.15
CA GLY A 18 -20.47 -5.23 4.33
C GLY A 18 -21.53 -6.32 4.54
N ASP A 19 -22.68 -5.95 5.10
CA ASP A 19 -23.72 -6.90 5.53
C ASP A 19 -24.30 -7.76 4.39
N SER A 20 -24.17 -7.29 3.14
CA SER A 20 -24.66 -7.98 1.94
C SER A 20 -23.58 -8.78 1.20
N VAL A 21 -22.36 -8.85 1.72
CA VAL A 21 -21.26 -9.57 1.06
C VAL A 21 -21.28 -11.03 1.47
N ASP A 22 -21.25 -11.90 0.46
CA ASP A 22 -21.07 -13.34 0.64
C ASP A 22 -19.67 -13.63 1.22
N GLU A 23 -19.64 -14.29 2.38
CA GLU A 23 -18.39 -14.54 3.11
C GLU A 23 -17.46 -15.52 2.38
N ASP A 24 -18.00 -16.48 1.62
CA ASP A 24 -17.19 -17.39 0.81
C ASP A 24 -16.50 -16.63 -0.33
N LEU A 25 -17.22 -15.74 -1.01
CA LEU A 25 -16.64 -14.87 -2.03
C LEU A 25 -15.59 -13.93 -1.45
N ARG A 26 -15.84 -13.36 -0.27
CA ARG A 26 -14.87 -12.53 0.46
C ARG A 26 -13.61 -13.33 0.80
N TYR A 27 -13.76 -14.52 1.38
CA TYR A 27 -12.64 -15.40 1.69
C TYR A 27 -11.82 -15.76 0.45
N GLN A 28 -12.48 -16.11 -0.65
CA GLN A 28 -11.79 -16.41 -1.91
C GLN A 28 -11.04 -15.18 -2.46
N ALA A 29 -11.60 -13.98 -2.37
CA ALA A 29 -10.92 -12.75 -2.77
C ALA A 29 -9.65 -12.53 -1.94
N ILE A 30 -9.74 -12.67 -0.61
CA ILE A 30 -8.59 -12.57 0.29
C ILE A 30 -7.52 -13.61 -0.08
N SER A 31 -7.91 -14.86 -0.30
CA SER A 31 -6.98 -15.93 -0.71
C SER A 31 -6.30 -15.66 -2.05
N ARG A 32 -7.02 -15.10 -3.03
CA ARG A 32 -6.43 -14.71 -4.32
C ARG A 32 -5.43 -13.57 -4.14
N VAL A 33 -5.77 -12.57 -3.33
CA VAL A 33 -4.89 -11.43 -3.07
C VAL A 33 -3.63 -11.85 -2.33
N ARG A 34 -3.73 -12.75 -1.34
CA ARG A 34 -2.54 -13.32 -0.68
C ARG A 34 -1.59 -13.96 -1.69
N ARG A 35 -2.10 -14.80 -2.59
CA ARG A 35 -1.28 -15.43 -3.64
C ARG A 35 -0.65 -14.42 -4.61
N LYS A 36 -1.34 -13.31 -4.91
CA LYS A 36 -0.78 -12.23 -5.73
C LYS A 36 0.37 -11.54 -5.00
N ILE A 37 0.25 -11.32 -3.69
CA ILE A 37 1.31 -10.71 -2.89
C ILE A 37 2.51 -11.65 -2.83
N GLU A 38 2.29 -12.92 -2.46
CA GLU A 38 3.36 -13.89 -2.23
C GLU A 38 4.14 -14.25 -3.51
N ASN A 39 3.44 -14.39 -4.64
CA ASN A 39 4.07 -14.84 -5.89
C ASN A 39 4.34 -13.67 -6.83
N GLU A 40 3.27 -13.05 -7.36
CA GLU A 40 3.38 -12.08 -8.46
C GLU A 40 4.09 -10.79 -8.03
N LEU A 41 3.64 -10.18 -6.93
CA LEU A 41 4.19 -8.91 -6.45
C LEU A 41 5.64 -9.08 -5.97
N THR A 42 5.97 -10.21 -5.34
CA THR A 42 7.35 -10.54 -4.98
C THR A 42 8.25 -10.54 -6.21
N THR A 43 7.84 -11.24 -7.29
CA THR A 43 8.59 -11.26 -8.54
C THR A 43 8.68 -9.88 -9.19
N ASP A 44 7.59 -9.12 -9.22
CA ASP A 44 7.58 -7.75 -9.76
C ASP A 44 8.55 -6.84 -8.99
N VAL A 45 8.56 -6.94 -7.65
CA VAL A 45 9.47 -6.18 -6.77
C VAL A 45 10.92 -6.53 -7.04
N GLU A 46 11.26 -7.81 -7.22
CA GLU A 46 12.61 -8.24 -7.56
C GLU A 46 13.08 -7.66 -8.90
N VAL A 47 12.22 -7.74 -9.93
CA VAL A 47 12.51 -7.17 -11.25
C VAL A 47 12.73 -5.67 -11.17
N LEU A 48 11.88 -4.93 -10.45
CA LEU A 48 12.03 -3.48 -10.26
C LEU A 48 13.32 -3.16 -9.51
N ARG A 49 13.61 -3.85 -8.42
CA ARG A 49 14.83 -3.65 -7.62
C ARG A 49 16.10 -3.83 -8.45
N GLU A 50 16.12 -4.81 -9.36
CA GLU A 50 17.30 -5.15 -10.15
C GLU A 50 17.48 -4.29 -11.40
N ASN A 51 16.38 -3.88 -12.05
CA ASN A 51 16.43 -3.23 -13.36
C ASN A 51 16.08 -1.74 -13.33
N HIS A 52 15.22 -1.31 -12.40
CA HIS A 52 14.70 0.05 -12.31
C HIS A 52 14.55 0.50 -10.84
N PRO A 53 15.67 0.78 -10.14
CA PRO A 53 15.67 1.05 -8.71
C PRO A 53 14.83 2.29 -8.31
N ASP A 54 14.68 3.27 -9.20
CA ASP A 54 13.84 4.45 -8.96
C ASP A 54 12.35 4.06 -8.83
N LEU A 55 11.86 3.17 -9.71
CA LEU A 55 10.48 2.66 -9.65
C LEU A 55 10.26 1.76 -8.43
N TYR A 56 11.29 1.02 -8.01
CA TYR A 56 11.24 0.28 -6.75
C TYR A 56 11.11 1.23 -5.55
N ALA A 57 11.86 2.34 -5.53
CA ALA A 57 11.76 3.34 -4.47
C ALA A 57 10.37 3.97 -4.42
N GLU A 58 9.79 4.36 -5.56
CA GLU A 58 8.41 4.87 -5.65
C GLU A 58 7.39 3.86 -5.10
N LEU A 59 7.50 2.58 -5.48
CA LEU A 59 6.63 1.52 -4.95
C LEU A 59 6.81 1.35 -3.44
N HIS A 60 8.04 1.35 -2.95
CA HIS A 60 8.37 1.19 -1.54
C HIS A 60 7.81 2.33 -0.70
N GLU A 61 7.93 3.58 -1.15
CA GLU A 61 7.37 4.75 -0.49
C GLU A 61 5.84 4.63 -0.31
N VAL A 62 5.12 4.26 -1.37
CA VAL A 62 3.65 4.09 -1.32
C VAL A 62 3.23 2.98 -0.35
N VAL A 63 4.02 1.92 -0.20
CA VAL A 63 3.70 0.77 0.67
C VAL A 63 4.12 0.99 2.12
N CYS A 64 5.31 1.56 2.34
CA CYS A 64 5.91 1.69 3.67
C CYS A 64 5.60 3.03 4.34
N GLU A 65 5.28 4.07 3.58
CA GLU A 65 4.99 5.42 4.08
C GLU A 65 3.64 5.98 3.61
N PRO A 66 2.52 5.27 3.81
CA PRO A 66 1.22 5.69 3.28
C PRO A 66 0.70 7.03 3.87
N GLU A 67 1.29 7.53 4.96
CA GLU A 67 0.83 8.70 5.71
C GLU A 67 1.86 9.84 5.83
N SER A 68 3.03 9.77 5.15
CA SER A 68 4.08 10.80 5.28
C SER A 68 3.87 12.03 4.40
N THR A 69 2.79 12.09 3.61
CA THR A 69 2.45 13.33 2.89
C THR A 69 1.87 14.37 3.87
N SER A 70 2.78 15.17 4.45
CA SER A 70 2.58 16.44 5.17
C SER A 70 1.96 16.42 6.58
N THR A 71 2.83 16.40 7.60
CA THR A 71 2.84 17.48 8.59
C THR A 71 4.29 17.83 8.91
N SER A 72 4.82 18.81 8.19
CA SER A 72 5.85 19.68 8.74
C SER A 72 5.24 20.38 9.96
N SER A 73 5.56 19.94 11.17
CA SER A 73 5.60 20.84 12.31
C SER A 73 7.05 21.16 12.62
N GLU A 74 7.51 22.21 11.95
CA GLU A 74 8.55 23.07 12.49
C GLU A 74 8.09 23.50 13.89
N GLY A 75 8.72 22.91 14.89
CA GLY A 75 8.72 23.39 16.26
C GLY A 75 10.10 23.94 16.57
N GLU A 76 10.50 25.02 15.89
CA GLU A 76 11.52 25.93 16.41
C GLU A 76 11.00 26.52 17.73
N GLY A 77 11.45 25.94 18.84
CA GLY A 77 11.40 26.55 20.16
C GLY A 77 12.82 26.90 20.59
N THR A 78 13.35 27.98 20.05
CA THR A 78 14.56 28.65 20.58
C THR A 78 14.22 29.38 21.88
N SER A 79 15.14 29.31 22.85
CA SER A 79 15.26 30.21 24.03
C SER A 79 14.16 30.03 25.09
N ASP A 80 14.43 29.99 26.40
CA ASP A 80 15.33 30.88 27.12
C ASP A 80 15.76 30.24 28.46
N SER A 81 17.06 30.31 28.71
CA SER A 81 17.64 30.15 30.04
C SER A 81 17.48 31.46 30.78
N MET A 82 16.64 31.56 31.81
CA MET A 82 16.85 32.56 32.85
C MET A 82 16.11 32.25 34.16
N GLN A 83 16.93 31.84 35.15
CA GLN A 83 16.79 31.92 36.61
C GLN A 83 15.74 31.05 37.32
#